data_AF-R9LZJ8-F1
#
_entry.id   AF-R9LZJ8-F1
#
_cell.length_a   1.000
_cell.length_b   1.000
_cell.length_c   1.000
_cell.angle_alpha   90.00
_cell.angle_beta   90.00
_cell.angle_gamma   90.00
#
_symmetry.space_group_name_H-M   'P 1'
#
loop_
_entity.id
_entity.type
_entity.pdbx_description
1 polymer ?
#
loop_
_entity_poly.entity_id
_entity_poly.type
_entity_poly.pdbx_seq_one_letter_code
_entity_poly.pdbx_strand_id
1 'polypeptide(L)'
;MWLEERLETLSVRESYILAAISMRHPPETAGNAINSIQNLSGCETHPAGCYEELGRFSLGQASQLPEEVLPYVDFEHIGQQFENEHPGLFIGSIYVEYPKEPPEPAYCGKNTLLPEDSDWSVKLKLASPAVPDGVWLRLPDYDGQTPEKSGEVKLVLEELRVKSLEDCTLLKARCILPEAGDLMKQYDSVTDLVRDGDNLGYVLDEQGQGAPHWLEKFAAALEYENCRTLKFALDISQNLHCYEWVPRGSLKEFAADNLRSHGVSEALIQSGNINLREYGSDLLDASGYMEASGETGYLVRNSQIFVHEYTASVEGSPSWRDILKALPRLEQLSSQAGPEETASARAAMMEALAESGTDGIRHLQTAMEYERCGSLEEAAEIAAHLGSYDFVEKAEFEESVRQELLAKGLSEEMIRSCIDFKAYTAIAYGYDSIYSSYETGLYVHRSAALSQPEQGGICMQ
;
A
#
# COMPACT_ATOMS: atom_id res chain seq x y z
N MET A 1 8.59 19.92 -26.60
CA MET A 1 7.93 18.62 -26.37
C MET A 1 7.96 18.25 -24.90
N TRP A 2 9.07 17.79 -24.30
CA TRP A 2 9.07 17.42 -22.86
C TRP A 2 8.60 18.54 -21.91
N LEU A 3 9.20 19.74 -22.01
CA LEU A 3 8.87 20.85 -21.09
C LEU A 3 7.41 21.29 -21.21
N GLU A 4 6.92 21.33 -22.45
CA GLU A 4 5.53 21.68 -22.77
C GLU A 4 4.57 20.63 -22.19
N GLU A 5 4.82 19.35 -22.43
CA GLU A 5 4.01 18.26 -21.85
C GLU A 5 4.01 18.28 -20.32
N ARG A 6 5.18 18.52 -19.71
CA ARG A 6 5.29 18.56 -18.25
C ARG A 6 4.53 19.74 -17.66
N LEU A 7 4.62 20.92 -18.27
CA LEU A 7 3.86 22.11 -17.86
C LEU A 7 2.35 21.92 -18.06
N GLU A 8 1.93 21.26 -19.14
CA GLU A 8 0.52 20.98 -19.43
C GLU A 8 -0.13 19.98 -18.48
N THR A 9 0.66 19.27 -17.66
CA THR A 9 0.23 18.21 -16.75
C THR A 9 0.64 18.44 -15.29
N LEU A 10 1.04 19.67 -14.94
CA LEU A 10 1.30 20.05 -13.55
C LEU A 10 -0.01 19.99 -12.74
N SER A 11 0.03 19.38 -11.56
CA SER A 11 -1.08 19.49 -10.60
C SER A 11 -1.29 20.94 -10.16
N VAL A 12 -2.42 21.23 -9.50
CA VAL A 12 -2.65 22.53 -8.86
C VAL A 12 -1.51 22.85 -7.88
N ARG A 13 -1.15 21.89 -7.02
CA ARG A 13 -0.05 22.05 -6.05
C ARG A 13 1.28 22.32 -6.76
N GLU A 14 1.64 21.51 -7.76
CA GLU A 14 2.87 21.69 -8.54
C GLU A 14 2.91 23.06 -9.25
N SER A 15 1.76 23.52 -9.75
CA SER A 15 1.63 24.84 -10.40
C SER A 15 1.85 25.98 -9.40
N TYR A 16 1.33 25.86 -8.19
CA TYR A 16 1.53 26.83 -7.12
C TYR A 16 2.99 26.89 -6.67
N ILE A 17 3.62 25.73 -6.47
CA ILE A 17 5.06 25.64 -6.12
C ILE A 17 5.91 26.28 -7.23
N LEU A 18 5.64 25.93 -8.50
CA LEU A 18 6.37 26.50 -9.63
C LEU A 18 6.20 28.03 -9.71
N ALA A 19 5.01 28.55 -9.42
CA ALA A 19 4.74 29.98 -9.37
C ALA A 19 5.58 30.66 -8.27
N ALA A 20 5.61 30.10 -7.06
CA ALA A 20 6.42 30.62 -5.96
C ALA A 20 7.91 30.67 -6.29
N ILE A 21 8.46 29.56 -6.81
CA ILE A 21 9.86 29.49 -7.24
C ILE A 21 10.14 30.54 -8.33
N SER A 22 9.26 30.64 -9.33
CA SER A 22 9.43 31.55 -10.46
C SER A 22 9.35 33.03 -10.06
N MET A 23 8.57 33.37 -9.03
CA MET A 23 8.51 34.74 -8.49
C MET A 23 9.78 35.11 -7.72
N ARG A 24 10.38 34.13 -7.02
CA ARG A 24 11.66 34.33 -6.32
C ARG A 24 12.84 34.41 -7.31
N HIS A 25 12.89 33.49 -8.26
CA HIS A 25 13.95 33.36 -9.25
C HIS A 25 13.36 33.00 -10.63
N PRO A 26 12.99 34.02 -11.44
CA PRO A 26 12.46 33.77 -12.77
C PRO A 26 13.47 32.98 -13.63
N PRO A 27 13.04 31.91 -14.34
CA PRO A 27 13.96 31.15 -15.17
C PRO A 27 14.44 31.97 -16.37
N GLU A 28 15.75 32.16 -16.49
CA GLU A 28 16.36 32.90 -17.60
C GLU A 28 16.56 32.04 -18.86
N THR A 29 16.62 30.71 -18.68
CA THR A 29 16.83 29.74 -19.75
C THR A 29 15.87 28.55 -19.63
N ALA A 30 15.70 27.81 -20.73
CA ALA A 30 14.94 26.55 -20.71
C ALA A 30 15.54 25.52 -19.73
N GLY A 31 16.87 25.51 -19.56
CA GLY A 31 17.54 24.66 -18.58
C GLY A 31 17.17 25.04 -17.14
N ASN A 32 17.04 26.34 -16.83
CA ASN A 32 16.57 26.78 -15.52
C ASN A 32 15.12 26.34 -15.29
N ALA A 33 14.25 26.49 -16.29
CA ALA A 33 12.86 26.05 -16.18
C ALA A 33 12.74 24.53 -15.93
N ILE A 34 13.54 23.72 -16.63
CA ILE A 34 13.61 22.27 -16.40
C ILE A 34 14.03 21.99 -14.94
N ASN A 35 15.10 22.63 -14.47
CA ASN A 35 15.57 22.45 -13.10
C ASN A 35 14.54 22.91 -12.05
N SER A 36 13.81 23.99 -12.28
CA SER A 36 12.73 24.43 -11.38
C SER A 36 11.62 23.39 -11.25
N ILE A 37 11.22 22.77 -12.36
CA ILE A 37 10.18 21.72 -12.37
C ILE A 37 10.66 20.44 -11.70
N GLN A 38 11.96 20.13 -11.82
CA GLN A 38 12.54 18.95 -11.17
C GLN A 38 12.65 19.11 -9.66
N ASN A 39 12.79 20.34 -9.19
CA ASN A 39 12.99 20.63 -7.78
C ASN A 39 11.69 21.02 -7.05
N LEU A 40 10.52 20.75 -7.63
CA LEU A 40 9.24 21.04 -6.99
C LEU A 40 9.08 20.28 -5.67
N SER A 41 9.53 19.02 -5.62
CA SER A 41 9.49 18.17 -4.41
C SER A 41 10.41 18.66 -3.29
N GLY A 42 11.35 19.56 -3.57
CA GLY A 42 12.17 20.21 -2.55
C GLY A 42 11.44 21.31 -1.78
N CYS A 43 10.24 21.73 -2.22
CA CYS A 43 9.41 22.70 -1.51
C CYS A 43 8.40 21.98 -0.62
N GLU A 44 8.16 22.54 0.57
CA GLU A 44 7.08 22.10 1.45
C GLU A 44 5.87 23.02 1.27
N THR A 45 4.66 22.48 1.40
CA THR A 45 3.42 23.26 1.27
C THR A 45 2.60 23.18 2.54
N HIS A 46 2.14 24.34 3.01
CA HIS A 46 1.36 24.48 4.23
C HIS A 46 -0.02 25.08 3.89
N PRO A 47 -1.14 24.53 4.40
CA PRO A 47 -2.50 24.94 4.06
C PRO A 47 -2.88 26.28 4.75
N ALA A 48 -2.29 27.38 4.29
CA ALA A 48 -2.50 28.72 4.81
C ALA A 48 -2.39 29.78 3.69
N GLY A 49 -3.42 30.60 3.52
CA GLY A 49 -3.44 31.73 2.58
C GLY A 49 -3.02 33.07 3.19
N CYS A 50 -2.80 33.13 4.51
CA CYS A 50 -2.30 34.32 5.19
C CYS A 50 -1.52 33.98 6.47
N TYR A 51 -0.87 34.98 7.09
CA TYR A 51 -0.10 34.78 8.32
C TYR A 51 -0.94 34.28 9.50
N GLU A 52 -2.19 34.72 9.65
CA GLU A 52 -3.04 34.21 10.73
C GLU A 52 -3.28 32.69 10.60
N GLU A 53 -3.59 32.23 9.38
CA GLU A 53 -3.79 30.82 9.08
C GLU A 53 -2.49 30.02 9.25
N LEU A 54 -1.35 30.57 8.82
CA LEU A 54 -0.05 29.94 8.95
C LEU A 54 0.36 29.79 10.42
N GLY A 55 0.08 30.80 11.25
CA GLY A 55 0.31 30.72 12.69
C GLY A 55 -0.59 29.71 13.38
N ARG A 56 -1.86 29.59 12.97
CA ARG A 56 -2.77 28.54 13.46
C ARG A 56 -2.28 27.15 13.07
N PHE A 57 -1.85 26.97 11.82
CA PHE A 57 -1.28 25.71 11.33
C PHE A 57 -0.02 25.31 12.13
N SER A 58 0.93 26.24 12.28
CA SER A 58 2.17 26.03 13.03
C SER A 58 1.91 25.60 14.48
N LEU A 59 0.98 26.27 15.17
CA LEU A 59 0.60 25.89 16.53
C LEU A 59 -0.17 24.59 16.62
N GLY A 60 -1.05 24.30 15.66
CA GLY A 60 -1.85 23.08 15.61
C GLY A 60 -1.01 21.80 15.56
N GLN A 61 0.21 21.88 15.00
CA GLN A 61 1.18 20.78 15.03
C GLN A 61 1.91 20.65 16.38
N ALA A 62 2.02 21.73 17.16
CA ALA A 62 2.90 21.81 18.33
C ALA A 62 2.18 21.89 19.70
N SER A 63 0.86 22.15 19.76
CA SER A 63 0.20 22.46 21.04
C SER A 63 -1.31 22.16 21.08
N GLN A 64 -1.78 21.46 22.12
CA GLN A 64 -3.18 21.47 22.56
C GLN A 64 -3.40 22.68 23.47
N LEU A 65 -3.55 23.88 22.88
CA LEU A 65 -3.92 25.07 23.66
C LEU A 65 -5.39 24.95 24.10
N PRO A 66 -5.72 25.28 25.37
CA PRO A 66 -7.11 25.37 25.79
C PRO A 66 -7.90 26.38 24.94
N GLU A 67 -9.15 26.07 24.60
CA GLU A 67 -9.99 26.94 23.76
C GLU A 67 -10.13 28.36 24.33
N GLU A 68 -10.08 28.51 25.65
CA GLU A 68 -10.20 29.80 26.34
C GLU A 68 -9.01 30.73 26.05
N VAL A 69 -7.86 30.19 25.66
CA VAL A 69 -6.65 30.96 25.38
C VAL A 69 -6.61 31.42 23.93
N LEU A 70 -7.26 30.70 22.99
CA LEU A 70 -7.21 30.98 21.55
C LEU A 70 -7.53 32.45 21.18
N PRO A 71 -8.52 33.14 21.80
CA PRO A 71 -8.79 34.54 21.48
C PRO A 71 -7.67 35.53 21.87
N TYR A 72 -6.73 35.10 22.71
CA TYR A 72 -5.61 35.90 23.20
C TYR A 72 -4.29 35.57 22.50
N VAL A 73 -4.29 34.60 21.59
CA VAL A 73 -3.12 34.22 20.79
C VAL A 73 -3.02 35.13 19.57
N ASP A 74 -1.86 35.74 19.37
CA ASP A 74 -1.54 36.51 18.17
C ASP A 74 -1.04 35.57 17.07
N PHE A 75 -1.99 34.93 16.36
CA PHE A 75 -1.66 33.99 15.29
C PHE A 75 -0.96 34.66 14.12
N GLU A 76 -1.25 35.93 13.84
CA GLU A 76 -0.58 36.67 12.76
C GLU A 76 0.91 36.83 13.05
N HIS A 77 1.28 37.21 14.28
CA HIS A 77 2.68 37.30 14.67
C HIS A 77 3.39 35.94 14.65
N ILE A 78 2.72 34.87 15.06
CA ILE A 78 3.27 33.50 15.01
C ILE A 78 3.52 33.07 13.56
N GLY A 79 2.59 33.35 12.64
CA GLY A 79 2.79 33.07 11.22
C GLY A 79 3.96 33.83 10.61
N GLN A 80 4.18 35.09 11.02
CA GLN A 80 5.36 35.86 10.61
C GLN A 80 6.65 35.25 11.17
N GLN A 81 6.64 34.78 12.42
CA GLN A 81 7.79 34.05 12.99
C GLN A 81 8.08 32.77 12.20
N PHE A 82 7.04 32.01 11.86
CA PHE A 82 7.16 30.81 11.04
C PHE A 82 7.83 31.12 9.69
N GLU A 83 7.37 32.12 8.92
CA GLU A 83 8.02 32.50 7.65
C GLU A 83 9.49 32.89 7.83
N ASN A 84 9.85 33.58 8.92
CA ASN A 84 11.25 33.95 9.16
C ASN A 84 12.16 32.73 9.36
N GLU A 85 11.64 31.67 9.97
CA GLU A 85 12.33 30.38 10.16
C GLU A 85 12.26 29.49 8.92
N HIS A 86 11.17 29.62 8.15
CA HIS A 86 10.79 28.82 7.00
C HIS A 86 10.46 29.72 5.79
N PRO A 87 11.47 30.33 5.13
CA PRO A 87 11.23 31.32 4.08
C PRO A 87 10.41 30.75 2.92
N GLY A 88 9.42 31.50 2.46
CA GLY A 88 8.43 31.00 1.51
C GLY A 88 7.62 32.10 0.84
N LEU A 89 6.48 31.74 0.27
CA LEU A 89 5.54 32.67 -0.34
C LEU A 89 4.11 32.12 -0.30
N PHE A 90 3.14 32.99 -0.01
CA PHE A 90 1.71 32.68 -0.15
C PHE A 90 1.31 32.65 -1.63
N ILE A 91 0.73 31.54 -2.08
CA ILE A 91 0.12 31.36 -3.39
C ILE A 91 -1.26 30.75 -3.20
N GLY A 92 -2.31 31.48 -3.58
CA GLY A 92 -3.69 31.03 -3.37
C GLY A 92 -3.97 30.81 -1.88
N SER A 93 -4.43 29.60 -1.53
CA SER A 93 -4.75 29.17 -0.17
C SER A 93 -3.61 28.43 0.55
N ILE A 94 -2.40 28.42 -0.02
CA ILE A 94 -1.23 27.77 0.60
C ILE A 94 -0.05 28.72 0.76
N TYR A 95 0.80 28.34 1.70
CA TYR A 95 2.13 28.90 1.88
C TYR A 95 3.14 27.87 1.37
N VAL A 96 3.94 28.26 0.37
CA VAL A 96 4.99 27.44 -0.21
C VAL A 96 6.31 27.79 0.47
N GLU A 97 6.83 26.89 1.30
CA GLU A 97 8.16 26.98 1.89
C GLU A 97 9.21 26.60 0.84
N TYR A 98 10.22 27.44 0.68
CA TYR A 98 11.32 27.17 -0.23
C TYR A 98 12.26 26.10 0.35
N PRO A 99 12.98 25.35 -0.51
CA PRO A 99 13.98 24.40 -0.05
C PRO A 99 15.04 25.10 0.82
N LYS A 100 15.43 24.44 1.91
CA LYS A 100 16.45 24.92 2.86
C LYS A 100 17.81 25.14 2.20
N GLU A 101 18.14 24.29 1.24
CA GLU A 101 19.37 24.39 0.43
C GLU A 101 19.01 24.57 -1.04
N PRO A 102 19.76 25.40 -1.80
CA PRO A 102 19.56 25.49 -3.24
C PRO A 102 19.83 24.11 -3.86
N PRO A 103 18.84 23.52 -4.56
CA PRO A 103 18.98 22.17 -5.09
C PRO A 103 20.06 22.13 -6.17
N GLU A 104 20.82 21.03 -6.22
CA GLU A 104 21.76 20.81 -7.31
C GLU A 104 20.99 20.69 -8.64
N PRO A 105 21.51 21.29 -9.74
CA PRO A 105 20.82 21.23 -11.02
C PRO A 105 20.85 19.80 -11.58
N ALA A 106 19.68 19.17 -11.63
CA ALA A 106 19.50 17.85 -12.25
C ALA A 106 19.80 17.85 -13.75
N TYR A 107 19.61 18.99 -14.43
CA TYR A 107 19.87 19.18 -15.85
C TYR A 107 21.00 20.19 -16.10
N CYS A 108 22.11 19.70 -16.66
CA CYS A 108 23.32 20.49 -16.95
C CYS A 108 23.52 20.78 -18.45
N GLY A 109 22.53 20.49 -19.30
CA GLY A 109 22.58 20.77 -20.74
C GLY A 109 23.01 19.57 -21.59
N LYS A 110 23.84 19.80 -22.62
CA LYS A 110 24.18 18.78 -23.63
C LYS A 110 24.84 17.56 -22.98
N ASN A 111 24.26 16.38 -23.23
CA ASN A 111 24.61 15.05 -22.72
C ASN A 111 23.94 14.63 -21.40
N THR A 112 23.02 15.44 -20.84
CA THR A 112 22.12 14.98 -19.77
C THR A 112 20.78 14.56 -20.38
N LEU A 113 20.31 13.36 -20.06
CA LEU A 113 18.95 12.93 -20.42
C LEU A 113 17.94 13.83 -19.72
N LEU A 114 16.81 14.07 -20.38
CA LEU A 114 15.72 14.77 -19.70
C LEU A 114 15.19 13.84 -18.60
N PRO A 115 15.03 14.35 -17.38
CA PRO A 115 14.53 13.56 -16.28
C PRO A 115 13.11 13.08 -16.55
N GLU A 116 12.82 11.86 -16.11
CA GLU A 116 11.49 11.28 -16.18
C GLU A 116 10.62 11.80 -15.04
N ASP A 117 9.33 11.94 -15.31
CA ASP A 117 8.34 12.24 -14.29
C ASP A 117 7.79 10.90 -13.77
N SER A 118 8.40 10.36 -12.72
CA SER A 118 8.16 9.01 -12.22
C SER A 118 7.45 8.94 -10.86
N ASP A 119 7.32 10.07 -10.18
CA ASP A 119 6.85 10.16 -8.78
C ASP A 119 5.33 10.33 -8.69
N TRP A 120 4.57 9.45 -9.36
CA TRP A 120 3.10 9.48 -9.40
C TRP A 120 2.52 8.13 -9.80
N SER A 121 1.29 7.85 -9.34
CA SER A 121 0.51 6.68 -9.76
C SER A 121 -0.50 7.03 -10.84
N VAL A 122 -1.32 8.06 -10.58
CA VAL A 122 -2.42 8.49 -11.45
C VAL A 122 -2.45 10.01 -11.53
N LYS A 123 -2.73 10.53 -12.72
CA LYS A 123 -3.02 11.94 -12.96
C LYS A 123 -4.39 12.12 -13.57
N LEU A 124 -5.21 12.97 -12.98
CA LEU A 124 -6.59 13.23 -13.41
C LEU A 124 -6.74 14.69 -13.81
N LYS A 125 -7.33 14.95 -14.97
CA LYS A 125 -7.79 16.29 -15.32
C LYS A 125 -9.27 16.40 -14.97
N LEU A 126 -9.58 17.19 -13.95
CA LEU A 126 -10.92 17.38 -13.43
C LEU A 126 -11.43 18.76 -13.80
N ALA A 127 -12.71 18.87 -14.17
CA ALA A 127 -13.35 20.13 -14.52
C ALA A 127 -14.64 20.34 -13.73
N SER A 128 -15.11 21.59 -13.72
CA SER A 128 -16.41 21.96 -13.16
C SER A 128 -17.12 22.92 -14.11
N PRO A 129 -18.42 23.22 -13.90
CA PRO A 129 -19.09 24.26 -14.68
C PRO A 129 -18.43 25.64 -14.57
N ALA A 130 -17.75 25.93 -13.45
CA ALA A 130 -17.05 27.19 -13.25
C ALA A 130 -15.68 27.23 -13.95
N VAL A 131 -15.03 26.06 -14.08
CA VAL A 131 -13.71 25.90 -14.71
C VAL A 131 -13.77 24.76 -15.73
N PRO A 132 -14.33 25.00 -16.93
CA PRO A 132 -14.62 23.94 -17.90
C PRO A 132 -13.37 23.34 -18.55
N ASP A 133 -12.27 24.10 -18.61
CA ASP A 133 -10.99 23.59 -19.15
C ASP A 133 -10.30 22.61 -18.18
N GLY A 134 -10.68 22.65 -16.91
CA GLY A 134 -10.22 21.77 -15.83
C GLY A 134 -8.79 22.02 -15.35
N VAL A 135 -8.49 21.45 -14.19
CA VAL A 135 -7.18 21.46 -13.52
C VAL A 135 -6.70 20.02 -13.31
N TRP A 136 -5.40 19.84 -13.10
CA TRP A 136 -4.84 18.52 -12.85
C TRP A 136 -4.71 18.21 -11.36
N LEU A 137 -5.02 16.97 -11.03
CA LEU A 137 -4.74 16.28 -9.78
C LEU A 137 -3.63 15.25 -10.04
N ARG A 138 -2.65 15.18 -9.14
CA ARG A 138 -1.58 14.16 -9.14
C ARG A 138 -1.71 13.33 -7.87
N LEU A 139 -1.60 12.01 -8.02
CA LEU A 139 -1.65 11.03 -6.94
C LEU A 139 -0.32 10.25 -6.88
N PRO A 140 0.06 9.69 -5.71
CA PRO A 140 -0.69 9.74 -4.46
C PRO A 140 -0.59 11.09 -3.75
N ASP A 141 -1.55 11.42 -2.89
CA ASP A 141 -1.35 12.48 -1.90
C ASP A 141 -0.67 11.89 -0.64
N TYR A 142 0.59 12.25 -0.43
CA TYR A 142 1.44 11.73 0.65
C TYR A 142 1.04 12.18 2.07
N ASP A 143 -0.20 12.60 2.27
CA ASP A 143 -0.67 13.12 3.56
C ASP A 143 -1.28 12.05 4.48
N GLY A 144 -1.43 10.81 3.98
CA GLY A 144 -1.94 9.66 4.73
C GLY A 144 -3.43 9.78 5.11
N GLN A 145 -4.17 10.71 4.48
CA GLN A 145 -5.57 10.94 4.79
C GLN A 145 -6.51 10.28 3.77
N THR A 146 -7.81 10.24 4.07
CA THR A 146 -8.80 9.83 3.06
C THR A 146 -8.84 10.85 1.91
N PRO A 147 -9.27 10.45 0.70
CA PRO A 147 -9.34 11.36 -0.45
C PRO A 147 -10.08 12.68 -0.19
N GLU A 148 -11.09 12.71 0.69
CA GLU A 148 -11.81 13.95 1.02
C GLU A 148 -11.01 14.91 1.92
N LYS A 149 -9.99 14.38 2.59
CA LYS A 149 -9.12 15.12 3.49
C LYS A 149 -7.75 15.43 2.88
N SER A 150 -7.42 14.78 1.76
CA SER A 150 -6.26 15.04 0.92
C SER A 150 -6.04 16.54 0.65
N GLY A 151 -4.84 17.03 0.92
CA GLY A 151 -4.39 18.37 0.55
C GLY A 151 -4.39 18.63 -0.97
N GLU A 152 -3.98 17.67 -1.80
CA GLU A 152 -4.03 17.78 -3.27
C GLU A 152 -5.49 17.93 -3.75
N VAL A 153 -6.39 17.06 -3.24
CA VAL A 153 -7.81 17.09 -3.59
C VAL A 153 -8.45 18.40 -3.15
N LYS A 154 -8.17 18.86 -1.92
CA LYS A 154 -8.69 20.16 -1.43
C LYS A 154 -8.32 21.32 -2.33
N LEU A 155 -7.06 21.40 -2.78
CA LEU A 155 -6.61 22.45 -3.69
C LEU A 155 -7.33 22.38 -5.05
N VAL A 156 -7.52 21.19 -5.57
CA VAL A 156 -8.27 20.98 -6.82
C VAL A 156 -9.74 21.39 -6.67
N LEU A 157 -10.40 20.99 -5.59
CA LEU A 157 -11.80 21.35 -5.33
C LEU A 157 -11.98 22.87 -5.18
N GLU A 158 -11.04 23.54 -4.52
CA GLU A 158 -11.03 25.00 -4.37
C GLU A 158 -10.88 25.70 -5.72
N GLU A 159 -9.90 25.32 -6.53
CA GLU A 159 -9.71 25.87 -7.88
C GLU A 159 -10.93 25.65 -8.76
N LEU A 160 -11.53 24.46 -8.69
CA LEU A 160 -12.74 24.11 -9.42
C LEU A 160 -14.02 24.75 -8.82
N ARG A 161 -13.94 25.36 -7.64
CA ARG A 161 -15.05 25.99 -6.90
C ARG A 161 -16.21 25.04 -6.63
N VAL A 162 -15.88 23.81 -6.27
CA VAL A 162 -16.83 22.75 -5.90
C VAL A 162 -16.53 22.24 -4.49
N LYS A 163 -17.45 21.44 -3.93
CA LYS A 163 -17.30 20.93 -2.55
C LYS A 163 -16.91 19.47 -2.47
N SER A 164 -17.06 18.72 -3.56
CA SER A 164 -16.82 17.28 -3.62
C SER A 164 -16.30 16.87 -4.98
N LEU A 165 -15.55 15.77 -5.04
CA LEU A 165 -15.12 15.12 -6.27
C LEU A 165 -16.30 14.65 -7.13
N GLU A 166 -17.45 14.38 -6.50
CA GLU A 166 -18.70 14.01 -7.22
C GLU A 166 -19.29 15.17 -8.02
N ASP A 167 -18.90 16.41 -7.73
CA ASP A 167 -19.30 17.59 -8.50
C ASP A 167 -18.35 17.85 -9.69
N CYS A 168 -17.29 17.04 -9.84
CA CYS A 168 -16.29 17.16 -10.89
C CYS A 168 -16.65 16.32 -12.12
N THR A 169 -16.25 16.81 -13.30
CA THR A 169 -16.25 16.05 -14.55
C THR A 169 -14.82 15.60 -14.86
N LEU A 170 -14.61 14.30 -15.01
CA LEU A 170 -13.33 13.75 -15.45
C LEU A 170 -13.15 14.00 -16.95
N LEU A 171 -12.10 14.76 -17.33
CA LEU A 171 -11.77 15.06 -18.72
C LEU A 171 -10.68 14.14 -19.28
N LYS A 172 -9.69 13.79 -18.45
CA LYS A 172 -8.56 12.91 -18.81
C LYS A 172 -8.07 12.16 -17.58
N ALA A 173 -7.59 10.95 -17.77
CA ALA A 173 -6.89 10.16 -16.77
C ALA A 173 -5.62 9.55 -17.37
N ARG A 174 -4.53 9.53 -16.62
CA ARG A 174 -3.27 8.85 -16.96
C ARG A 174 -2.88 7.96 -15.78
N CYS A 175 -2.33 6.80 -16.07
CA CYS A 175 -1.75 5.88 -15.08
C CYS A 175 -0.26 5.72 -15.38
N ILE A 176 0.58 5.59 -14.36
CA ILE A 176 1.99 5.23 -14.53
C ILE A 176 2.15 3.80 -15.04
N LEU A 177 1.20 2.92 -14.69
CA LEU A 177 1.12 1.55 -15.19
C LEU A 177 0.38 1.51 -16.53
N PRO A 178 1.06 1.28 -17.68
CA PRO A 178 0.39 1.17 -18.97
C PRO A 178 -0.58 -0.03 -19.04
N GLU A 179 -0.33 -1.08 -18.25
CA GLU A 179 -1.17 -2.29 -18.16
C GLU A 179 -2.51 -2.02 -17.47
N ALA A 180 -2.62 -0.94 -16.68
CA ALA A 180 -3.87 -0.58 -16.02
C ALA A 180 -5.00 -0.18 -16.99
N GLY A 181 -4.71 -0.04 -18.29
CA GLY A 181 -5.71 0.19 -19.34
C GLY A 181 -6.34 1.58 -19.31
N ASP A 182 -7.51 1.71 -19.94
CA ASP A 182 -8.21 2.99 -20.09
C ASP A 182 -9.05 3.32 -18.85
N LEU A 183 -8.50 4.09 -17.92
CA LEU A 183 -9.15 4.45 -16.65
C LEU A 183 -10.49 5.17 -16.84
N MET A 184 -10.64 5.94 -17.93
CA MET A 184 -11.87 6.70 -18.22
C MET A 184 -13.08 5.80 -18.47
N LYS A 185 -12.85 4.52 -18.81
CA LYS A 185 -13.91 3.52 -19.06
C LYS A 185 -14.14 2.58 -17.87
N GLN A 186 -13.30 2.67 -16.84
CA GLN A 186 -13.32 1.73 -15.72
C GLN A 186 -14.09 2.24 -14.51
N TYR A 187 -14.26 3.56 -14.39
CA TYR A 187 -14.82 4.21 -13.20
C TYR A 187 -15.99 5.12 -13.56
N ASP A 188 -17.08 4.96 -12.81
CA ASP A 188 -18.24 5.87 -12.85
C ASP A 188 -18.11 7.00 -11.81
N SER A 189 -17.34 6.79 -10.72
CA SER A 189 -17.06 7.78 -9.68
C SER A 189 -15.62 8.24 -9.72
N VAL A 190 -15.41 9.56 -9.70
CA VAL A 190 -14.08 10.17 -9.57
C VAL A 190 -13.46 9.83 -8.21
N THR A 191 -14.28 9.76 -7.16
CA THR A 191 -13.82 9.44 -5.80
C THR A 191 -13.21 8.04 -5.73
N ASP A 192 -13.87 7.04 -6.32
CA ASP A 192 -13.32 5.67 -6.37
C ASP A 192 -12.02 5.62 -7.18
N LEU A 193 -11.94 6.35 -8.30
CA LEU A 193 -10.72 6.43 -9.10
C LEU A 193 -9.57 7.10 -8.35
N VAL A 194 -9.84 8.15 -7.59
CA VAL A 194 -8.84 8.81 -6.75
C VAL A 194 -8.34 7.84 -5.68
N ARG A 195 -9.23 7.18 -4.95
CA ARG A 195 -8.85 6.19 -3.93
C ARG A 195 -7.98 5.07 -4.51
N ASP A 196 -8.42 4.44 -5.59
CA ASP A 196 -7.69 3.31 -6.18
C ASP A 196 -6.36 3.79 -6.81
N GLY A 197 -6.30 5.04 -7.28
CA GLY A 197 -5.07 5.70 -7.73
C GLY A 197 -4.09 5.98 -6.59
N ASP A 198 -4.57 6.48 -5.45
CA ASP A 198 -3.75 6.68 -4.23
C ASP A 198 -3.19 5.35 -3.73
N ASN A 199 -4.03 4.32 -3.63
CA ASN A 199 -3.61 2.98 -3.23
C ASN A 199 -2.49 2.44 -4.12
N LEU A 200 -2.58 2.67 -5.44
CA LEU A 200 -1.51 2.29 -6.35
C LEU A 200 -0.21 3.07 -6.05
N GLY A 201 -0.31 4.35 -5.69
CA GLY A 201 0.85 5.15 -5.30
C GLY A 201 1.57 4.55 -4.10
N TYR A 202 0.84 4.28 -3.01
CA TYR A 202 1.41 3.65 -1.82
C TYR A 202 2.05 2.29 -2.12
N VAL A 203 1.38 1.46 -2.93
CA VAL A 203 1.92 0.17 -3.38
C VAL A 203 3.27 0.32 -4.11
N LEU A 204 3.39 1.30 -5.00
CA LEU A 204 4.60 1.56 -5.78
C LEU A 204 5.75 2.13 -4.93
N ASP A 205 5.41 2.88 -3.87
CA ASP A 205 6.41 3.45 -2.96
C ASP A 205 6.89 2.44 -1.92
N GLU A 206 6.00 1.61 -1.38
CA GLU A 206 6.33 0.59 -0.37
C GLU A 206 7.12 -0.58 -0.97
N GLN A 207 6.85 -0.94 -2.23
CA GLN A 207 7.52 -2.03 -2.96
C GLN A 207 7.62 -3.34 -2.15
N GLY A 208 6.53 -3.71 -1.49
CA GLY A 208 6.50 -4.89 -0.61
C GLY A 208 7.51 -4.82 0.53
N GLN A 209 7.65 -3.64 1.14
CA GLN A 209 8.62 -3.33 2.20
C GLN A 209 10.08 -3.48 1.74
N GLY A 210 10.35 -3.11 0.49
CA GLY A 210 11.69 -3.19 -0.11
C GLY A 210 12.11 -4.60 -0.50
N ALA A 211 11.16 -5.48 -0.83
CA ALA A 211 11.46 -6.83 -1.26
C ALA A 211 12.34 -6.83 -2.53
N PRO A 212 13.38 -7.69 -2.62
CA PRO A 212 14.23 -7.75 -3.79
C PRO A 212 13.44 -8.01 -5.07
N HIS A 213 13.72 -7.22 -6.11
CA HIS A 213 13.10 -7.33 -7.43
C HIS A 213 11.56 -7.20 -7.43
N TRP A 214 10.98 -6.51 -6.44
CA TRP A 214 9.52 -6.38 -6.32
C TRP A 214 8.90 -5.73 -7.56
N LEU A 215 9.48 -4.63 -8.06
CA LEU A 215 8.98 -3.92 -9.24
C LEU A 215 9.06 -4.79 -10.50
N GLU A 216 10.17 -5.48 -10.71
CA GLU A 216 10.34 -6.38 -11.85
C GLU A 216 9.37 -7.56 -11.79
N LYS A 217 9.18 -8.13 -10.60
CA LYS A 217 8.21 -9.20 -10.37
C LYS A 217 6.77 -8.72 -10.58
N PHE A 218 6.45 -7.51 -10.11
CA PHE A 218 5.13 -6.91 -10.27
C PHE A 218 4.81 -6.65 -11.75
N ALA A 219 5.73 -6.01 -12.48
CA ALA A 219 5.59 -5.78 -13.91
C ALA A 219 5.41 -7.09 -14.69
N ALA A 220 6.22 -8.12 -14.38
CA ALA A 220 6.10 -9.44 -14.98
C ALA A 220 4.75 -10.12 -14.65
N ALA A 221 4.22 -9.94 -13.43
CA ALA A 221 2.91 -10.46 -13.05
C ALA A 221 1.76 -9.74 -13.78
N LEU A 222 1.86 -8.41 -13.97
CA LEU A 222 0.89 -7.65 -14.77
C LEU A 222 0.85 -8.14 -16.23
N GLU A 223 2.02 -8.42 -16.80
CA GLU A 223 2.15 -9.00 -18.14
C GLU A 223 1.57 -10.43 -18.18
N TYR A 224 1.92 -11.27 -17.20
CA TYR A 224 1.46 -12.65 -17.08
C TYR A 224 -0.05 -12.79 -17.04
N GLU A 225 -0.70 -11.97 -16.21
CA GLU A 225 -2.15 -11.95 -16.08
C GLU A 225 -2.84 -11.18 -17.21
N ASN A 226 -2.08 -10.58 -18.15
CA ASN A 226 -2.57 -9.70 -19.19
C ASN A 226 -3.50 -8.63 -18.58
N CYS A 227 -2.99 -7.93 -17.56
CA CYS A 227 -3.74 -6.91 -16.83
C CYS A 227 -4.28 -5.83 -17.79
N ARG A 228 -5.52 -5.38 -17.53
CA ARG A 228 -6.22 -4.34 -18.33
C ARG A 228 -6.97 -3.32 -17.49
N THR A 229 -6.91 -3.42 -16.16
CA THR A 229 -7.66 -2.55 -15.26
C THR A 229 -6.83 -2.19 -14.04
N LEU A 230 -7.05 -0.99 -13.50
CA LEU A 230 -6.37 -0.53 -12.28
C LEU A 230 -6.68 -1.43 -11.08
N LYS A 231 -7.95 -1.82 -10.92
CA LYS A 231 -8.37 -2.73 -9.85
C LYS A 231 -7.64 -4.07 -9.90
N PHE A 232 -7.46 -4.63 -11.09
CA PHE A 232 -6.73 -5.88 -11.22
C PHE A 232 -5.23 -5.71 -10.95
N ALA A 233 -4.65 -4.57 -11.32
CA ALA A 233 -3.27 -4.26 -10.95
C ALA A 233 -3.07 -4.21 -9.43
N LEU A 234 -4.03 -3.64 -8.69
CA LEU A 234 -4.02 -3.62 -7.21
C LEU A 234 -4.19 -5.03 -6.60
N ASP A 235 -5.07 -5.85 -7.15
CA ASP A 235 -5.16 -7.26 -6.74
C ASP A 235 -3.82 -7.97 -6.97
N ILE A 236 -3.20 -7.79 -8.13
CA ILE A 236 -1.93 -8.42 -8.47
C ILE A 236 -0.83 -7.99 -7.49
N SER A 237 -0.75 -6.70 -7.13
CA SER A 237 0.29 -6.21 -6.22
C SER A 237 0.20 -6.83 -4.83
N GLN A 238 -1.01 -7.09 -4.33
CA GLN A 238 -1.23 -7.76 -3.05
C GLN A 238 -0.98 -9.28 -3.12
N ASN A 239 -1.07 -9.86 -4.32
CA ASN A 239 -0.97 -11.30 -4.53
C ASN A 239 0.36 -11.74 -5.14
N LEU A 240 1.43 -10.95 -4.97
CA LEU A 240 2.74 -11.29 -5.54
C LEU A 240 3.37 -12.55 -4.97
N HIS A 241 2.95 -13.00 -3.78
CA HIS A 241 3.35 -14.28 -3.19
C HIS A 241 2.92 -15.47 -4.06
N CYS A 242 1.83 -15.33 -4.81
CA CYS A 242 1.31 -16.37 -5.68
C CYS A 242 2.08 -16.57 -7.00
N TYR A 243 3.19 -15.84 -7.20
CA TYR A 243 4.05 -16.01 -8.35
C TYR A 243 5.46 -16.39 -7.90
N GLU A 244 6.06 -17.35 -8.59
CA GLU A 244 7.47 -17.67 -8.48
C GLU A 244 8.25 -16.79 -9.46
N TRP A 245 9.38 -16.25 -9.00
CA TRP A 245 10.21 -15.32 -9.77
C TRP A 245 11.66 -15.80 -9.80
N VAL A 246 12.23 -15.87 -10.99
CA VAL A 246 13.65 -16.18 -11.20
C VAL A 246 14.30 -15.02 -11.96
N PRO A 247 15.12 -14.18 -11.29
CA PRO A 247 15.82 -13.10 -11.95
C PRO A 247 16.75 -13.62 -13.06
N ARG A 248 16.88 -12.87 -14.17
CA ARG A 248 17.77 -13.26 -15.27
C ARG A 248 19.25 -13.33 -14.86
N GLY A 249 19.61 -12.61 -13.80
CA GLY A 249 20.93 -12.69 -13.17
C GLY A 249 21.23 -14.07 -12.56
N SER A 250 20.20 -14.78 -12.11
CA SER A 250 20.28 -16.01 -11.31
C SER A 250 20.16 -17.31 -12.13
N LEU A 251 20.08 -17.21 -13.47
CA LEU A 251 19.90 -18.37 -14.35
C LEU A 251 21.00 -19.42 -14.21
N LYS A 252 22.25 -19.00 -13.96
CA LYS A 252 23.37 -19.92 -13.82
C LYS A 252 23.27 -20.73 -12.54
N GLU A 253 22.91 -20.06 -11.44
CA GLU A 253 22.70 -20.67 -10.14
C GLU A 253 21.51 -21.64 -10.20
N PHE A 254 20.40 -21.22 -10.79
CA PHE A 254 19.21 -22.07 -11.00
C PHE A 254 19.54 -23.34 -11.80
N ALA A 255 20.27 -23.20 -12.92
CA ALA A 255 20.75 -24.31 -13.71
C ALA A 255 21.69 -25.24 -12.94
N ALA A 256 22.62 -24.67 -12.16
CA ALA A 256 23.55 -25.44 -11.35
C ALA A 256 22.84 -26.22 -10.24
N ASP A 257 21.84 -25.62 -9.59
CA ASP A 257 21.00 -26.26 -8.57
C ASP A 257 20.26 -27.48 -9.15
N ASN A 258 19.69 -27.33 -10.35
CA ASN A 258 19.03 -28.43 -11.05
C ASN A 258 20.02 -29.56 -11.44
N LEU A 259 21.21 -29.23 -11.94
CA LEU A 259 22.22 -30.25 -12.25
C LEU A 259 22.68 -30.98 -10.98
N ARG A 260 22.84 -30.26 -9.86
CA ARG A 260 23.17 -30.85 -8.55
C ARG A 260 22.07 -31.80 -8.07
N SER A 261 20.79 -31.45 -8.24
CA SER A 261 19.69 -32.34 -7.87
C SER A 261 19.65 -33.64 -8.69
N HIS A 262 20.24 -33.63 -9.90
CA HIS A 262 20.41 -34.81 -10.75
C HIS A 262 21.74 -35.56 -10.51
N GLY A 263 22.53 -35.16 -9.52
CA GLY A 263 23.78 -35.82 -9.14
C GLY A 263 24.97 -35.52 -10.06
N VAL A 264 24.92 -34.44 -10.84
CA VAL A 264 26.05 -34.00 -11.68
C VAL A 264 27.16 -33.46 -10.77
N SER A 265 28.41 -33.80 -11.09
CA SER A 265 29.56 -33.42 -10.24
C SER A 265 29.87 -31.92 -10.32
N GLU A 266 30.25 -31.33 -9.19
CA GLU A 266 30.63 -29.92 -9.10
C GLU A 266 31.78 -29.55 -10.06
N ALA A 267 32.72 -30.48 -10.25
CA ALA A 267 33.82 -30.31 -11.19
C ALA A 267 33.34 -30.12 -12.64
N LEU A 268 32.24 -30.77 -13.05
CA LEU A 268 31.68 -30.61 -14.39
C LEU A 268 30.83 -29.33 -14.49
N ILE A 269 30.06 -29.00 -13.46
CA ILE A 269 29.25 -27.77 -13.41
C ILE A 269 30.16 -26.53 -13.52
N GLN A 270 31.29 -26.53 -12.80
CA GLN A 270 32.26 -25.42 -12.80
C GLN A 270 33.24 -25.45 -13.96
N SER A 271 33.23 -26.48 -14.82
CA SER A 271 34.25 -26.64 -15.85
C SER A 271 34.13 -25.65 -17.01
N GLY A 272 33.01 -24.92 -17.12
CA GLY A 272 32.67 -24.08 -18.27
C GLY A 272 32.27 -24.86 -19.52
N ASN A 273 32.14 -26.19 -19.44
CA ASN A 273 31.73 -27.04 -20.58
C ASN A 273 30.21 -27.11 -20.78
N ILE A 274 29.43 -26.66 -19.79
CA ILE A 274 27.97 -26.57 -19.85
C ILE A 274 27.61 -25.08 -19.95
N ASN A 275 26.81 -24.71 -20.95
CA ASN A 275 26.23 -23.37 -21.00
C ASN A 275 25.06 -23.27 -20.01
N LEU A 276 25.38 -22.98 -18.75
CA LEU A 276 24.41 -22.92 -17.65
C LEU A 276 23.31 -21.86 -17.89
N ARG A 277 23.60 -20.77 -18.61
CA ARG A 277 22.62 -19.73 -18.87
C ARG A 277 21.55 -20.20 -19.85
N GLU A 278 21.96 -20.78 -20.99
CA GLU A 278 21.03 -21.34 -21.97
C GLU A 278 20.25 -22.52 -21.37
N TYR A 279 20.95 -23.43 -20.67
CA TYR A 279 20.28 -24.55 -20.01
C TYR A 279 19.25 -24.09 -18.96
N GLY A 280 19.56 -23.06 -18.17
CA GLY A 280 18.63 -22.49 -17.20
C GLY A 280 17.38 -21.88 -17.85
N SER A 281 17.56 -21.15 -18.95
CA SER A 281 16.44 -20.62 -19.75
C SER A 281 15.56 -21.75 -20.28
N ASP A 282 16.16 -22.73 -20.98
CA ASP A 282 15.44 -23.86 -21.57
C ASP A 282 14.66 -24.66 -20.50
N LEU A 283 15.23 -24.78 -19.30
CA LEU A 283 14.60 -25.47 -18.17
C LEU A 283 13.38 -24.70 -17.64
N LEU A 284 13.46 -23.38 -17.53
CA LEU A 284 12.35 -22.53 -17.08
C LEU A 284 11.22 -22.54 -18.12
N ASP A 285 11.55 -22.39 -19.40
CA ASP A 285 10.60 -22.47 -20.50
C ASP A 285 9.87 -23.82 -20.51
N ALA A 286 10.62 -24.92 -20.38
CA ALA A 286 10.05 -26.26 -20.28
C ALA A 286 9.19 -26.48 -19.03
N SER A 287 9.43 -25.70 -17.97
CA SER A 287 8.67 -25.73 -16.71
C SER A 287 7.46 -24.78 -16.71
N GLY A 288 7.18 -24.11 -17.82
CA GLY A 288 6.00 -23.24 -17.99
C GLY A 288 6.18 -21.83 -17.45
N TYR A 289 7.41 -21.42 -17.16
CA TYR A 289 7.70 -20.02 -16.84
C TYR A 289 7.59 -19.15 -18.11
N MET A 290 7.13 -17.92 -17.92
CA MET A 290 7.14 -16.87 -18.93
C MET A 290 8.36 -15.98 -18.71
N GLU A 291 9.15 -15.72 -19.75
CA GLU A 291 10.13 -14.64 -19.74
C GLU A 291 9.43 -13.28 -19.80
N ALA A 292 9.73 -12.39 -18.85
CA ALA A 292 9.18 -11.04 -18.83
C ALA A 292 9.71 -10.22 -20.01
N SER A 293 8.86 -9.40 -20.64
CA SER A 293 9.20 -8.59 -21.82
C SER A 293 10.37 -7.63 -21.62
N GLY A 294 10.61 -7.19 -20.39
CA GLY A 294 11.76 -6.37 -20.00
C GLY A 294 13.09 -7.13 -19.95
N GLU A 295 13.11 -8.42 -20.26
CA GLU A 295 14.27 -9.31 -20.14
C GLU A 295 14.86 -9.30 -18.70
N THR A 296 14.02 -9.08 -17.70
CA THR A 296 14.43 -8.96 -16.29
C THR A 296 14.49 -10.30 -15.57
N GLY A 297 13.71 -11.28 -16.03
CA GLY A 297 13.62 -12.61 -15.42
C GLY A 297 12.44 -13.42 -15.93
N TYR A 298 12.13 -14.48 -15.20
CA TYR A 298 11.10 -15.47 -15.55
C TYR A 298 10.09 -15.58 -14.41
N LEU A 299 8.82 -15.69 -14.78
CA LEU A 299 7.70 -15.74 -13.83
C LEU A 299 6.74 -16.89 -14.15
N VAL A 300 6.22 -17.54 -13.10
CA VAL A 300 5.11 -18.50 -13.23
C VAL A 300 4.15 -18.35 -12.05
N ARG A 301 2.87 -18.62 -12.31
CA ARG A 301 1.83 -18.74 -11.27
C ARG A 301 2.03 -20.02 -10.46
N ASN A 302 2.07 -19.92 -9.13
CA ASN A 302 2.10 -21.09 -8.25
C ASN A 302 0.66 -21.53 -7.86
N SER A 303 0.53 -22.48 -6.93
CA SER A 303 -0.76 -23.03 -6.51
C SER A 303 -1.49 -22.25 -5.41
N GLN A 304 -0.95 -21.11 -4.97
CA GLN A 304 -1.57 -20.27 -3.95
C GLN A 304 -2.80 -19.54 -4.50
N ILE A 305 -3.76 -19.30 -3.61
CA ILE A 305 -5.06 -18.71 -3.95
C ILE A 305 -4.86 -17.23 -4.27
N PHE A 306 -5.32 -16.80 -5.44
CA PHE A 306 -5.41 -15.38 -5.78
C PHE A 306 -6.65 -14.77 -5.12
N VAL A 307 -6.46 -13.71 -4.35
CA VAL A 307 -7.56 -12.95 -3.74
C VAL A 307 -7.91 -11.75 -4.62
N HIS A 308 -9.18 -11.66 -5.03
CA HIS A 308 -9.73 -10.57 -5.82
C HIS A 308 -10.42 -9.53 -4.93
N GLU A 309 -9.66 -8.73 -4.19
CA GLU A 309 -10.20 -7.72 -3.28
C GLU A 309 -10.86 -6.55 -4.06
N TYR A 310 -10.20 -6.07 -5.10
CA TYR A 310 -10.62 -4.93 -5.89
C TYR A 310 -11.52 -5.34 -7.07
N THR A 311 -11.15 -6.38 -7.84
CA THR A 311 -11.90 -6.77 -9.05
C THR A 311 -13.21 -7.50 -8.81
N ALA A 312 -13.39 -8.18 -7.66
CA ALA A 312 -14.66 -8.83 -7.34
C ALA A 312 -15.81 -7.83 -7.10
N SER A 313 -15.51 -6.53 -7.10
CA SER A 313 -16.45 -5.43 -6.94
C SER A 313 -17.31 -5.14 -8.18
N VAL A 314 -18.04 -6.13 -8.68
CA VAL A 314 -19.25 -5.92 -9.49
C VAL A 314 -20.41 -6.46 -8.65
N GLU A 315 -21.16 -5.52 -8.05
CA GLU A 315 -22.05 -5.70 -6.90
C GLU A 315 -21.35 -6.07 -5.58
N GLY A 316 -20.81 -5.05 -4.91
CA GLY A 316 -20.28 -5.17 -3.56
C GLY A 316 -18.77 -5.42 -3.54
N SER A 317 -17.99 -4.34 -3.60
CA SER A 317 -16.67 -4.35 -2.97
C SER A 317 -16.85 -4.67 -1.48
N PRO A 318 -15.89 -5.33 -0.81
CA PRO A 318 -15.78 -5.25 0.63
C PRO A 318 -15.29 -3.83 0.98
N SER A 319 -16.17 -2.84 0.78
CA SER A 319 -16.32 -1.87 1.84
C SER A 319 -16.57 -2.70 3.10
N TRP A 320 -15.93 -2.30 4.21
CA TRP A 320 -16.30 -2.59 5.59
C TRP A 320 -17.82 -2.77 5.87
N ARG A 321 -18.70 -2.38 4.94
CA ARG A 321 -20.12 -2.76 4.80
C ARG A 321 -20.44 -4.26 4.97
N ASP A 322 -19.56 -5.22 4.60
CA ASP A 322 -19.86 -6.65 4.68
C ASP A 322 -18.80 -7.50 5.41
N ILE A 323 -18.23 -7.04 6.55
CA ILE A 323 -17.37 -7.87 7.43
C ILE A 323 -17.98 -9.25 7.71
N LEU A 324 -19.31 -9.31 7.83
CA LEU A 324 -20.03 -10.55 8.07
C LEU A 324 -20.02 -11.54 6.90
N LYS A 325 -19.66 -11.11 5.69
CA LYS A 325 -19.45 -11.99 4.52
C LYS A 325 -17.97 -12.28 4.25
N ALA A 326 -17.05 -11.58 4.93
CA ALA A 326 -15.62 -11.77 4.73
C ALA A 326 -15.15 -13.16 5.19
N LEU A 327 -15.83 -13.76 6.18
CA LEU A 327 -15.50 -15.06 6.73
C LEU A 327 -16.67 -16.03 6.55
N PRO A 328 -16.46 -17.26 6.01
CA PRO A 328 -17.52 -18.25 5.81
C PRO A 328 -18.35 -18.53 7.07
N ARG A 329 -17.69 -18.51 8.24
CA ARG A 329 -18.36 -18.71 9.53
C ARG A 329 -19.23 -17.52 9.94
N LEU A 330 -18.79 -16.29 9.71
CA LEU A 330 -19.60 -15.09 9.97
C LEU A 330 -20.80 -15.01 9.03
N GLU A 331 -20.63 -15.44 7.79
CA GLU A 331 -21.72 -15.45 6.81
C GLU A 331 -22.80 -16.45 7.24
N GLN A 332 -22.37 -17.63 7.67
CA GLN A 332 -23.28 -18.62 8.24
C GLN A 332 -24.01 -18.09 9.48
N LEU A 333 -23.30 -17.47 10.43
CA LEU A 333 -23.89 -16.92 11.66
C LEU A 333 -24.87 -15.78 11.37
N SER A 334 -24.52 -14.87 10.45
CA SER A 334 -25.39 -13.76 10.05
C SER A 334 -26.65 -14.21 9.30
N SER A 335 -26.59 -15.31 8.55
CA SER A 335 -27.78 -15.90 7.93
C SER A 335 -28.79 -16.48 8.93
N GLN A 336 -28.34 -16.74 10.16
CA GLN A 336 -29.14 -17.35 11.24
C GLN A 336 -29.57 -16.33 12.30
N ALA A 337 -28.96 -15.14 12.33
CA ALA A 337 -29.20 -14.09 13.30
C ALA A 337 -30.33 -13.12 12.88
N GLY A 338 -30.89 -12.39 13.84
CA GLY A 338 -31.85 -11.33 13.56
C GLY A 338 -31.20 -10.09 12.90
N PRO A 339 -31.98 -9.22 12.23
CA PRO A 339 -31.43 -8.04 11.57
C PRO A 339 -30.80 -7.02 12.54
N GLU A 340 -31.33 -6.92 13.77
CA GLU A 340 -30.80 -6.04 14.81
C GLU A 340 -29.47 -6.54 15.37
N GLU A 341 -29.39 -7.85 15.67
CA GLU A 341 -28.17 -8.54 16.11
C GLU A 341 -27.07 -8.46 15.05
N THR A 342 -27.43 -8.67 13.78
CA THR A 342 -26.54 -8.56 12.63
C THR A 342 -25.97 -7.14 12.49
N ALA A 343 -26.81 -6.11 12.65
CA ALA A 343 -26.37 -4.72 12.58
C ALA A 343 -25.45 -4.35 13.76
N SER A 344 -25.79 -4.78 14.97
CA SER A 344 -25.00 -4.53 16.18
C SER A 344 -23.62 -5.19 16.12
N ALA A 345 -23.55 -6.48 15.78
CA ALA A 345 -22.29 -7.21 15.67
C ALA A 345 -21.39 -6.64 14.57
N ARG A 346 -21.98 -6.26 13.42
CA ARG A 346 -21.25 -5.62 12.33
C ARG A 346 -20.60 -4.30 12.77
N ALA A 347 -21.33 -3.46 13.48
CA ALA A 347 -20.82 -2.17 13.96
C ALA A 347 -19.65 -2.37 14.94
N ALA A 348 -19.82 -3.27 15.91
CA ALA A 348 -18.78 -3.57 16.90
C ALA A 348 -17.50 -4.14 16.26
N MET A 349 -17.64 -5.03 15.27
CA MET A 349 -16.48 -5.57 14.55
C MET A 349 -15.78 -4.52 13.68
N MET A 350 -16.53 -3.61 13.04
CA MET A 350 -15.92 -2.51 12.28
C MET A 350 -15.06 -1.63 13.18
N GLU A 351 -15.57 -1.27 14.35
CA GLU A 351 -14.85 -0.45 15.32
C GLU A 351 -13.59 -1.16 15.82
N ALA A 352 -13.72 -2.42 16.23
CA ALA A 352 -12.59 -3.20 16.75
C ALA A 352 -11.49 -3.46 15.70
N LEU A 353 -11.88 -3.74 14.45
CA LEU A 353 -10.92 -4.06 13.39
C LEU A 353 -10.28 -2.83 12.75
N ALA A 354 -10.86 -1.63 12.91
CA ALA A 354 -10.28 -0.40 12.40
C ALA A 354 -8.87 -0.13 12.95
N GLU A 355 -8.60 -0.58 14.17
CA GLU A 355 -7.29 -0.44 14.84
C GLU A 355 -6.33 -1.61 14.56
N SER A 356 -6.81 -2.70 13.94
CA SER A 356 -6.08 -3.97 13.82
C SER A 356 -5.23 -4.12 12.54
N GLY A 357 -5.16 -3.08 11.69
CA GLY A 357 -4.40 -3.09 10.43
C GLY A 357 -4.95 -4.08 9.38
N THR A 358 -4.18 -4.33 8.33
CA THR A 358 -4.57 -5.18 7.19
C THR A 358 -4.75 -6.66 7.54
N ASP A 359 -4.12 -7.15 8.62
CA ASP A 359 -4.22 -8.53 9.08
C ASP A 359 -5.39 -8.80 10.04
N GLY A 360 -6.15 -7.77 10.44
CA GLY A 360 -7.21 -7.89 11.45
C GLY A 360 -8.26 -8.96 11.15
N ILE A 361 -8.67 -9.09 9.87
CA ILE A 361 -9.65 -10.11 9.45
C ILE A 361 -9.06 -11.53 9.56
N ARG A 362 -7.77 -11.68 9.21
CA ARG A 362 -7.05 -12.96 9.26
C ARG A 362 -6.82 -13.40 10.71
N HIS A 363 -6.49 -12.46 11.59
CA HIS A 363 -6.44 -12.68 13.04
C HIS A 363 -7.81 -13.05 13.61
N LEU A 364 -8.87 -12.35 13.22
CA LEU A 364 -10.24 -12.66 13.64
C LEU A 364 -10.67 -14.07 13.24
N GLN A 365 -10.43 -14.47 11.98
CA GLN A 365 -10.73 -15.83 11.53
C GLN A 365 -10.02 -16.88 12.38
N THR A 366 -8.71 -16.69 12.61
CA THR A 366 -7.88 -17.62 13.38
C THR A 366 -8.34 -17.73 14.84
N ALA A 367 -8.67 -16.59 15.46
CA ALA A 367 -9.17 -16.56 16.83
C ALA A 367 -10.58 -17.19 16.94
N MET A 368 -11.45 -16.95 15.97
CA MET A 368 -12.78 -17.57 15.90
C MET A 368 -12.71 -19.09 15.76
N GLU A 369 -11.77 -19.60 14.97
CA GLU A 369 -11.53 -21.05 14.88
C GLU A 369 -11.06 -21.63 16.22
N TYR A 370 -10.11 -20.94 16.88
CA TYR A 370 -9.56 -21.35 18.17
C TYR A 370 -10.62 -21.41 19.27
N GLU A 371 -11.41 -20.35 19.41
CA GLU A 371 -12.49 -20.24 20.41
C GLU A 371 -13.75 -21.05 20.03
N ARG A 372 -13.80 -21.61 18.81
CA ARG A 372 -14.97 -22.32 18.25
C ARG A 372 -16.23 -21.47 18.24
N CYS A 373 -16.09 -20.24 17.73
CA CYS A 373 -17.12 -19.22 17.72
C CYS A 373 -18.49 -19.72 17.21
N GLY A 374 -19.51 -19.52 18.04
CA GLY A 374 -20.87 -20.03 17.88
C GLY A 374 -21.92 -18.96 17.63
N SER A 375 -21.63 -17.68 17.86
CA SER A 375 -22.59 -16.57 17.71
C SER A 375 -21.94 -15.30 17.16
N LEU A 376 -22.76 -14.35 16.67
CA LEU A 376 -22.27 -13.05 16.23
C LEU A 376 -21.76 -12.18 17.40
N GLU A 377 -22.34 -12.34 18.57
CA GLU A 377 -21.91 -11.67 19.81
C GLU A 377 -20.51 -12.12 20.22
N GLU A 378 -20.26 -13.45 20.25
CA GLU A 378 -18.93 -14.00 20.53
C GLU A 378 -17.91 -13.53 19.49
N ALA A 379 -18.29 -13.49 18.22
CA ALA A 379 -17.40 -13.02 17.17
C ALA A 379 -17.03 -11.54 17.34
N ALA A 380 -17.97 -10.69 17.77
CA ALA A 380 -17.70 -9.29 18.06
C ALA A 380 -16.81 -9.12 19.29
N GLU A 381 -17.02 -9.95 20.32
CA GLU A 381 -16.17 -9.96 21.52
C GLU A 381 -14.73 -10.40 21.21
N ILE A 382 -14.57 -11.43 20.37
CA ILE A 382 -13.26 -11.87 19.88
C ILE A 382 -12.58 -10.75 19.10
N ALA A 383 -13.30 -10.07 18.20
CA ALA A 383 -12.76 -8.95 17.43
C ALA A 383 -12.27 -7.81 18.35
N ALA A 384 -13.05 -7.46 19.38
CA ALA A 384 -12.68 -6.41 20.34
C ALA A 384 -11.44 -6.73 21.18
N HIS A 385 -11.06 -8.01 21.28
CA HIS A 385 -9.95 -8.46 22.13
C HIS A 385 -8.88 -9.21 21.35
N LEU A 386 -8.68 -8.91 20.07
CA LEU A 386 -7.61 -9.53 19.27
C LEU A 386 -6.22 -9.33 19.88
N GLY A 387 -6.00 -8.23 20.62
CA GLY A 387 -4.75 -8.01 21.37
C GLY A 387 -4.51 -8.96 22.55
N SER A 388 -5.46 -9.85 22.87
CA SER A 388 -5.28 -10.93 23.86
C SER A 388 -4.78 -12.24 23.25
N TYR A 389 -4.50 -12.25 21.94
CA TYR A 389 -4.00 -13.40 21.20
C TYR A 389 -2.62 -13.09 20.62
N ASP A 390 -1.72 -14.05 20.76
CA ASP A 390 -0.42 -14.04 20.11
C ASP A 390 -0.53 -14.84 18.81
N PHE A 391 -0.31 -14.18 17.67
CA PHE A 391 -0.30 -14.80 16.35
C PHE A 391 1.14 -14.99 15.85
N VAL A 392 1.42 -16.16 15.29
CA VAL A 392 2.74 -16.50 14.73
C VAL A 392 2.55 -17.05 13.31
N GLU A 393 3.27 -16.48 12.34
CA GLU A 393 3.29 -16.95 10.96
C GLU A 393 3.90 -18.36 10.87
N LYS A 394 3.11 -19.33 10.39
CA LYS A 394 3.58 -20.72 10.29
C LYS A 394 4.76 -20.84 9.35
N ALA A 395 4.64 -20.29 8.14
CA ALA A 395 5.66 -20.47 7.11
C ALA A 395 7.00 -19.88 7.53
N GLU A 396 6.99 -18.66 8.07
CA GLU A 396 8.21 -17.99 8.54
C GLU A 396 8.83 -18.70 9.73
N PHE A 397 8.02 -19.10 10.71
CA PHE A 397 8.52 -19.78 11.90
C PHE A 397 9.08 -21.16 11.57
N GLU A 398 8.35 -21.97 10.80
CA GLU A 398 8.78 -23.31 10.40
C GLU A 398 10.05 -23.27 9.56
N GLU A 399 10.15 -22.30 8.64
CA GLU A 399 11.36 -22.09 7.85
C GLU A 399 12.56 -21.69 8.72
N SER A 400 12.37 -20.75 9.65
CA SER A 400 13.41 -20.32 10.59
C SER A 400 13.92 -21.48 11.46
N VAL A 401 13.01 -22.28 12.01
CA VAL A 401 13.34 -23.47 12.80
C VAL A 401 14.01 -24.53 11.93
N ARG A 402 13.55 -24.72 10.68
CA ARG A 402 14.18 -25.66 9.74
C ARG A 402 15.63 -25.28 9.49
N GLN A 403 15.91 -24.01 9.20
CA GLN A 403 17.28 -23.52 9.00
C GLN A 403 18.16 -23.71 10.25
N GLU A 404 17.61 -23.46 11.44
CA GLU A 404 18.30 -23.69 12.71
C GLU A 404 18.67 -25.17 12.90
N LEU A 405 17.74 -26.09 12.66
CA LEU A 405 17.94 -27.52 12.84
C LEU A 405 18.91 -28.10 11.80
N LEU A 406 18.87 -27.61 10.56
CA LEU A 406 19.86 -27.94 9.54
C LEU A 406 21.27 -27.49 9.96
N ALA A 407 21.39 -26.27 10.48
CA ALA A 407 22.67 -25.75 10.98
C ALA A 407 23.21 -26.56 12.18
N LYS A 408 22.33 -27.18 12.97
CA LYS A 408 22.68 -28.12 14.05
C LYS A 408 22.99 -29.55 13.56
N GLY A 409 22.97 -29.79 12.25
CA GLY A 409 23.37 -31.04 11.62
C GLY A 409 22.28 -32.09 11.47
N LEU A 410 20.99 -31.71 11.63
CA LEU A 410 19.89 -32.59 11.26
C LEU A 410 19.70 -32.60 9.74
N SER A 411 19.29 -33.75 9.17
CA SER A 411 18.92 -33.81 7.75
C SER A 411 17.48 -33.37 7.51
N GLU A 412 17.18 -32.92 6.29
CA GLU A 412 15.82 -32.59 5.87
C GLU A 412 14.80 -33.71 6.12
N GLU A 413 15.22 -34.96 5.87
CA GLU A 413 14.35 -36.11 6.11
C GLU A 413 14.00 -36.28 7.59
N MET A 414 14.96 -36.04 8.48
CA MET A 414 14.73 -36.08 9.93
C MET A 414 13.86 -34.92 10.40
N ILE A 415 14.06 -33.72 9.87
CA ILE A 415 13.23 -32.56 10.24
C ILE A 415 11.78 -32.81 9.84
N ARG A 416 11.55 -33.22 8.59
CA ARG A 416 10.21 -33.47 8.05
C ARG A 416 9.47 -34.63 8.75
N SER A 417 10.19 -35.66 9.20
CA SER A 417 9.57 -36.87 9.77
C SER A 417 9.45 -36.88 11.29
N CYS A 418 10.29 -36.11 12.00
CA CYS A 418 10.40 -36.19 13.46
C CYS A 418 10.06 -34.89 14.19
N ILE A 419 9.99 -33.74 13.50
CA ILE A 419 9.73 -32.46 14.16
C ILE A 419 8.24 -32.13 14.04
N ASP A 420 7.60 -32.02 15.20
CA ASP A 420 6.27 -31.42 15.32
C ASP A 420 6.46 -29.91 15.53
N PHE A 421 6.33 -29.15 14.44
CA PHE A 421 6.52 -27.70 14.48
C PHE A 421 5.54 -27.00 15.39
N LYS A 422 4.31 -27.50 15.54
CA LYS A 422 3.32 -26.93 16.48
C LYS A 422 3.79 -27.08 17.92
N ALA A 423 4.30 -28.25 18.29
CA ALA A 423 4.87 -28.48 19.61
C ALA A 423 6.15 -27.66 19.82
N TYR A 424 6.96 -27.52 18.77
CA TYR A 424 8.17 -26.68 18.80
C TYR A 424 7.83 -25.21 19.03
N THR A 425 6.83 -24.66 18.33
CA THR A 425 6.35 -23.27 18.53
C THR A 425 5.87 -23.06 19.96
N ALA A 426 5.05 -23.97 20.49
CA ALA A 426 4.57 -23.86 21.87
C ALA A 426 5.73 -23.79 22.88
N ILE A 427 6.76 -24.65 22.73
CA ILE A 427 7.93 -24.64 23.60
C ILE A 427 8.77 -23.35 23.41
N ALA A 428 8.98 -22.93 22.17
CA ALA A 428 9.81 -21.77 21.83
C ALA A 428 9.28 -20.47 22.45
N TYR A 429 7.96 -20.31 22.47
CA TYR A 429 7.29 -19.14 23.06
C TYR A 429 6.83 -19.35 24.51
N GLY A 430 7.10 -20.51 25.11
CA GLY A 430 6.77 -20.80 26.50
C GLY A 430 5.27 -21.02 26.76
N TYR A 431 4.52 -21.44 25.75
CA TYR A 431 3.08 -21.73 25.83
C TYR A 431 2.82 -23.19 26.18
N ASP A 432 1.79 -23.44 27.00
CA ASP A 432 1.34 -24.81 27.32
C ASP A 432 0.77 -25.53 26.09
N SER A 433 0.13 -24.77 25.20
CA SER A 433 -0.35 -25.26 23.91
C SER A 433 -0.60 -24.09 22.95
N ILE A 434 -0.54 -24.38 21.66
CA ILE A 434 -0.85 -23.45 20.57
C ILE A 434 -1.86 -24.07 19.63
N TYR A 435 -2.74 -23.28 19.02
CA TYR A 435 -3.62 -23.74 17.95
C TYR A 435 -3.00 -23.43 16.59
N SER A 436 -3.38 -24.22 15.59
CA SER A 436 -2.78 -24.22 14.26
C SER A 436 -3.92 -24.13 13.25
N SER A 437 -4.17 -22.93 12.69
CA SER A 437 -5.19 -22.76 11.65
C SER A 437 -4.63 -23.14 10.29
N TYR A 438 -5.27 -24.09 9.62
CA TYR A 438 -4.90 -24.46 8.25
C TYR A 438 -5.40 -23.46 7.22
N GLU A 439 -6.43 -22.67 7.56
CA GLU A 439 -7.06 -21.72 6.63
C GLU A 439 -6.29 -20.41 6.54
N THR A 440 -5.74 -19.93 7.66
CA THR A 440 -5.09 -18.62 7.72
C THR A 440 -3.56 -18.68 7.69
N GLY A 441 -2.98 -19.87 7.83
CA GLY A 441 -1.54 -20.04 7.92
C GLY A 441 -0.93 -19.58 9.24
N LEU A 442 -1.74 -19.35 10.28
CA LEU A 442 -1.30 -18.85 11.57
C LEU A 442 -1.30 -19.91 12.68
N TYR A 443 -0.30 -19.83 13.55
CA TYR A 443 -0.38 -20.35 14.90
C TYR A 443 -0.98 -19.28 15.81
N VAL A 444 -1.84 -19.67 16.75
CA VAL A 444 -2.43 -18.75 17.73
C VAL A 444 -2.36 -19.30 19.14
N HIS A 445 -1.97 -18.45 20.08
CA HIS A 445 -2.07 -18.69 21.51
C HIS A 445 -2.88 -17.57 22.16
N ARG A 446 -3.63 -17.87 23.22
CA ARG A 446 -4.40 -16.87 23.96
C ARG A 446 -3.71 -16.55 25.27
N SER A 447 -3.24 -15.32 25.41
CA SER A 447 -2.39 -14.87 26.50
C SER A 447 -3.19 -14.48 27.76
N ALA A 448 -4.50 -14.21 27.62
CA ALA A 448 -5.44 -13.99 28.73
C ALA A 448 -6.88 -14.46 28.40
N ALA A 449 -7.59 -15.03 29.38
CA ALA A 449 -8.98 -15.46 29.22
C ALA A 449 -9.95 -14.27 29.18
N LEU A 450 -10.91 -14.26 28.23
CA LEU A 450 -12.05 -13.33 28.25
C LEU A 450 -12.88 -13.62 29.51
N SER A 451 -13.30 -12.57 30.18
CA SER A 451 -14.06 -12.70 31.43
C SER A 451 -15.45 -13.27 31.10
N GLN A 452 -15.80 -14.43 31.66
CA GLN A 452 -17.16 -14.97 31.51
C GLN A 452 -18.19 -13.97 32.07
N PRO A 453 -19.35 -13.78 31.42
CA PRO A 453 -20.44 -13.01 32.01
C PRO A 453 -20.90 -13.70 33.30
N GLU A 454 -21.05 -12.93 34.38
CA GLU A 454 -21.62 -13.41 35.64
C GLU A 454 -22.99 -14.05 35.37
N GLN A 455 -23.04 -15.38 35.41
CA GLN A 455 -24.32 -16.08 35.49
C GLN A 455 -24.98 -15.67 36.79
N GLY A 456 -26.03 -14.86 36.66
CA GLY A 456 -26.89 -14.43 37.75
C GLY A 456 -27.33 -15.64 38.59
N GLY A 457 -26.76 -15.73 39.78
CA GLY A 457 -27.22 -16.62 40.83
C GLY A 457 -28.63 -16.20 41.24
N ILE A 458 -29.63 -16.87 40.65
CA ILE A 458 -31.00 -16.90 41.14
C ILE A 458 -30.94 -17.51 42.54
N CYS A 459 -31.07 -16.66 43.56
CA CYS A 459 -31.39 -17.10 44.91
C CYS A 459 -32.89 -17.47 44.92
N MET A 460 -33.19 -18.77 44.84
CA MET A 460 -34.50 -19.31 45.18
C MET A 460 -34.40 -20.12 46.47
N GLN A 461 -35.14 -19.61 47.47
CA GLN A 461 -35.54 -20.14 48.77
C GLN A 461 -34.53 -20.15 49.91
#